data_AF-A0AAW9SH76-F1
#
_entry.id   AF-A0AAW9SH76-F1
#
_cell.length_a   1.000
_cell.length_b   1.000
_cell.length_c   1.000
_cell.angle_alpha   90.00
_cell.angle_beta   90.00
_cell.angle_gamma   90.00
#
_symmetry.space_group_name_H-M   'P 1'
#
loop_
_entity.id
_entity.type
_entity.pdbx_description
1 polymer ?
#
loop_
_entity_poly.entity_id
_entity_poly.type
_entity_poly.pdbx_seq_one_letter_code
_entity_poly.pdbx_strand_id
1 'polypeptide(L)'
;MIDQLDPNLSSTWGRYNHYLKESILNGRLEEAIRFAEELKQPELAFTSGQYPLNWALLYACNEEPEKALNIIRKAFEYGYKNFWRFDPDSHGWGSNPSDEYLRMKPIHEHPAIQSYVKSVYNGKVSPWGMDIRKTPFCWFEKSELSRKNERCSLSKKKLEKGSTVYQFRFFNGSYDIPSQPFCADIEAFDQDEEANANRDKYFQNKYHLEEYRFKVSYSHPLINAFWHRLEDFDLLKTLQWIAEPPVNPTPYVRYSFDEQPLPVYDVNCREKTVEIPINYGTGGEFVDLLYSLIKCGYWKDIFRLLPQLSSHFPFVLLLFQSSDIREEVAAYLGMEELPELMDIALKPYNRKSPKEVQRLANFGKQHPEMLDKLATCLRYYECHLYSNYSPGVNWLFQEFTAFERAKGGGLLDFFIYAPERIPVLAEMKSGEYFVVGLSSGAIDAYSNSLPFLYRTVTLNAVVTGSKSAKKWMDLPLHIQKSNFYKQFKAVHKHTLKLIKQW
;
A
#
# COMPACT_ATOMS: atom_id res chain seq x y z
N MET A 1 -26.74 16.67 -12.70
CA MET A 1 -26.26 15.38 -13.28
C MET A 1 -24.89 14.98 -12.74
N ILE A 2 -24.07 15.93 -12.26
CA ILE A 2 -22.76 15.67 -11.64
C ILE A 2 -22.90 15.17 -10.17
N ASP A 3 -23.99 15.53 -9.49
CA ASP A 3 -24.26 15.22 -8.07
C ASP A 3 -24.65 13.75 -7.80
N GLN A 4 -24.67 12.89 -8.83
CA GLN A 4 -24.99 11.46 -8.73
C GLN A 4 -23.79 10.54 -9.01
N LEU A 5 -22.59 11.11 -9.19
CA LEU A 5 -21.39 10.33 -9.45
C LEU A 5 -20.79 9.78 -8.14
N ASP A 6 -20.23 8.56 -8.18
CA ASP A 6 -19.58 7.95 -7.02
C ASP A 6 -18.21 8.61 -6.77
N PRO A 7 -18.02 9.36 -5.66
CA PRO A 7 -16.77 10.05 -5.38
C PRO A 7 -15.61 9.10 -5.07
N ASN A 8 -15.86 7.80 -4.93
CA ASN A 8 -14.80 6.82 -4.77
C ASN A 8 -14.13 6.42 -6.08
N LEU A 9 -14.58 6.92 -7.24
CA LEU A 9 -14.07 6.49 -8.55
C LEU A 9 -13.15 7.54 -9.20
N SER A 10 -12.05 7.08 -9.79
CA SER A 10 -11.12 7.92 -10.55
C SER A 10 -11.81 8.59 -11.75
N SER A 11 -12.77 7.90 -12.38
CA SER A 11 -13.59 8.43 -13.48
C SER A 11 -14.42 9.64 -13.04
N THR A 12 -14.98 9.62 -11.83
CA THR A 12 -15.74 10.72 -11.23
C THR A 12 -14.87 11.96 -11.08
N TRP A 13 -13.68 11.82 -10.49
CA TRP A 13 -12.75 12.94 -10.34
C TRP A 13 -12.22 13.47 -11.68
N GLY A 14 -12.08 12.61 -12.68
CA GLY A 14 -11.81 13.00 -14.06
C GLY A 14 -12.92 13.89 -14.63
N ARG A 15 -14.19 13.55 -14.40
CA ARG A 15 -15.35 14.35 -14.82
C ARG A 15 -15.46 15.67 -14.05
N TYR A 16 -15.24 15.66 -12.73
CA TYR A 16 -15.20 16.88 -11.93
C TYR A 16 -14.11 17.83 -12.41
N ASN A 17 -12.89 17.31 -12.63
CA ASN A 17 -11.79 18.08 -13.19
C ASN A 17 -12.12 18.67 -14.58
N HIS A 18 -12.75 17.89 -15.45
CA HIS A 18 -13.20 18.37 -16.76
C HIS A 18 -14.25 19.47 -16.63
N TYR A 19 -15.24 19.31 -15.75
CA TYR A 19 -16.24 20.34 -15.48
C TYR A 19 -15.62 21.66 -15.00
N LEU A 20 -14.68 21.62 -14.03
CA LEU A 20 -13.99 22.82 -13.57
C LEU A 20 -13.22 23.51 -14.72
N LYS A 21 -12.49 22.72 -15.52
CA LYS A 21 -11.75 23.23 -16.68
C LYS A 21 -12.67 23.90 -17.71
N GLU A 22 -13.77 23.25 -18.08
CA GLU A 22 -14.73 23.80 -19.05
C GLU A 22 -15.44 25.05 -18.49
N SER A 23 -15.73 25.09 -17.19
CA SER A 23 -16.33 26.26 -16.57
C SER A 23 -15.39 27.47 -16.53
N ILE A 24 -14.09 27.26 -16.31
CA ILE A 24 -13.08 28.32 -16.45
C ILE A 24 -13.04 28.83 -17.89
N LEU A 25 -13.02 27.94 -18.89
CA LEU A 25 -12.98 28.31 -20.30
C LEU A 25 -14.22 29.08 -20.79
N ASN A 26 -15.39 28.76 -20.22
CA ASN A 26 -16.67 29.35 -20.61
C ASN A 26 -17.12 30.47 -19.66
N GLY A 27 -16.30 30.89 -18.71
CA GLY A 27 -16.62 31.97 -17.76
C GLY A 27 -17.74 31.65 -16.74
N ARG A 28 -18.05 30.38 -16.51
CA ARG A 28 -19.08 29.91 -15.55
C ARG A 28 -18.50 29.72 -14.15
N LEU A 29 -17.85 30.76 -13.60
CA LEU A 29 -17.03 30.64 -12.39
C LEU A 29 -17.87 30.39 -11.13
N GLU A 30 -18.92 31.18 -10.89
CA GLU A 30 -19.75 31.08 -9.68
C GLU A 30 -20.44 29.72 -9.51
N GLU A 31 -20.95 29.14 -10.61
CA GLU A 31 -21.55 27.81 -10.60
C GLU A 31 -20.53 26.73 -10.24
N ALA A 32 -19.33 26.80 -10.85
CA ALA A 32 -18.27 25.86 -10.59
C ALA A 32 -17.70 25.98 -9.16
N ILE A 33 -17.68 27.19 -8.59
CA ILE A 33 -17.25 27.42 -7.21
C ILE A 33 -18.24 26.76 -6.25
N ARG A 34 -19.54 27.01 -6.40
CA ARG A 34 -20.58 26.36 -5.58
C ARG A 34 -20.46 24.84 -5.66
N PHE A 35 -20.31 24.30 -6.87
CA PHE A 35 -20.09 22.87 -7.06
C PHE A 35 -18.87 22.35 -6.29
N ALA A 36 -17.72 23.02 -6.39
CA ALA A 36 -16.49 22.59 -5.71
C ALA A 36 -16.60 22.70 -4.18
N GLU A 37 -17.29 23.71 -3.66
CA GLU A 37 -17.51 23.92 -2.22
C GLU A 37 -18.50 22.92 -1.59
N GLU A 38 -19.37 22.30 -2.40
CA GLU A 38 -20.31 21.26 -1.97
C GLU A 38 -19.69 19.85 -1.90
N LEU A 39 -18.51 19.64 -2.49
CA LEU A 39 -17.84 18.34 -2.47
C LEU A 39 -17.33 17.98 -1.07
N LYS A 40 -17.59 16.73 -0.66
CA LYS A 40 -17.11 16.19 0.62
C LYS A 40 -15.72 15.57 0.44
N GLN A 41 -14.78 15.98 1.30
CA GLN A 41 -13.41 15.45 1.37
C GLN A 41 -12.66 15.37 0.02
N PRO A 42 -12.67 16.45 -0.78
CA PRO A 42 -12.02 16.46 -2.10
C PRO A 42 -10.51 16.19 -2.06
N GLU A 43 -9.88 16.40 -0.90
CA GLU A 43 -8.47 16.13 -0.67
C GLU A 43 -8.10 14.66 -0.89
N LEU A 44 -9.06 13.72 -0.76
CA LEU A 44 -8.84 12.30 -1.02
C LEU A 44 -8.52 11.97 -2.48
N ALA A 45 -8.75 12.91 -3.41
CA ALA A 45 -8.44 12.73 -4.83
C ALA A 45 -7.21 13.51 -5.30
N PHE A 46 -6.50 14.20 -4.39
CA PHE A 46 -5.41 15.10 -4.77
C PHE A 46 -4.22 14.37 -5.41
N THR A 47 -4.05 13.08 -5.16
CA THR A 47 -3.02 12.24 -5.81
C THR A 47 -3.49 11.58 -7.10
N SER A 48 -4.78 11.68 -7.46
CA SER A 48 -5.42 10.89 -8.54
C SER A 48 -5.76 11.68 -9.81
N GLY A 49 -5.34 12.94 -9.96
CA GLY A 49 -5.62 13.71 -11.19
C GLY A 49 -5.27 15.18 -11.10
N GLN A 50 -5.78 15.99 -12.02
CA GLN A 50 -5.55 17.45 -12.07
C GLN A 50 -6.59 18.28 -11.31
N TYR A 51 -7.52 17.64 -10.60
CA TYR A 51 -8.59 18.34 -9.89
C TYR A 51 -8.13 19.52 -9.01
N PRO A 52 -7.12 19.37 -8.11
CA PRO A 52 -6.67 20.49 -7.27
C PRO A 52 -6.08 21.68 -8.06
N LEU A 53 -5.49 21.43 -9.24
CA LEU A 53 -4.97 22.48 -10.11
C LEU A 53 -6.10 23.36 -10.66
N ASN A 54 -7.13 22.73 -11.23
CA ASN A 54 -8.26 23.48 -11.80
C ASN A 54 -9.12 24.12 -10.71
N TRP A 55 -9.18 23.55 -9.50
CA TRP A 55 -9.86 24.18 -8.38
C TRP A 55 -9.12 25.44 -7.89
N ALA A 56 -7.79 25.39 -7.76
CA ALA A 56 -7.00 26.58 -7.45
C ALA A 56 -7.15 27.65 -8.54
N LEU A 57 -7.10 27.24 -9.81
CA LEU A 57 -7.23 28.14 -10.95
C LEU A 57 -8.62 28.79 -11.01
N LEU A 58 -9.67 28.04 -10.69
CA LEU A 58 -11.04 28.55 -10.61
C LEU A 58 -11.14 29.75 -9.65
N TYR A 59 -10.62 29.63 -8.43
CA TYR A 59 -10.60 30.74 -7.48
C TYR A 59 -9.72 31.91 -7.94
N ALA A 60 -8.56 31.62 -8.55
CA ALA A 60 -7.68 32.67 -9.07
C ALA A 60 -8.34 33.46 -10.22
N CYS A 61 -9.09 32.77 -11.09
CA CYS A 61 -9.88 33.41 -12.15
C CYS A 61 -11.08 34.21 -11.61
N ASN A 62 -11.61 33.85 -10.44
CA ASN A 62 -12.69 34.58 -9.77
C ASN A 62 -12.20 35.71 -8.86
N GLU A 63 -10.93 36.11 -8.99
CA GLU A 63 -10.31 37.15 -8.16
C GLU A 63 -10.33 36.84 -6.64
N GLU A 64 -10.29 35.56 -6.28
CA GLU A 64 -10.21 35.06 -4.90
C GLU A 64 -8.84 34.43 -4.58
N PRO A 65 -7.74 35.20 -4.58
CA PRO A 65 -6.39 34.65 -4.48
C PRO A 65 -6.08 33.95 -3.15
N GLU A 66 -6.73 34.35 -2.05
CA GLU A 66 -6.56 33.69 -0.75
C GLU A 66 -7.15 32.28 -0.75
N LYS A 67 -8.32 32.08 -1.37
CA LYS A 67 -8.90 30.74 -1.55
C LYS A 67 -8.06 29.91 -2.50
N ALA A 68 -7.56 30.50 -3.60
CA ALA A 68 -6.64 29.83 -4.51
C ALA A 68 -5.37 29.35 -3.78
N LEU A 69 -4.75 30.24 -2.98
CA LEU A 69 -3.58 29.91 -2.16
C LEU A 69 -3.87 28.78 -1.17
N ASN A 70 -5.05 28.77 -0.53
CA ASN A 70 -5.46 27.68 0.36
C ASN A 70 -5.55 26.32 -0.37
N ILE A 71 -6.10 26.28 -1.58
CA ILE A 71 -6.12 25.04 -2.38
C ILE A 71 -4.71 24.62 -2.78
N ILE A 72 -3.82 25.56 -3.14
CA ILE A 72 -2.42 25.27 -3.46
C ILE A 72 -1.67 24.72 -2.24
N ARG A 73 -1.91 25.26 -1.03
CA ARG A 73 -1.36 24.70 0.22
C ARG A 73 -1.78 23.25 0.42
N LYS A 74 -3.09 22.98 0.35
CA LYS A 74 -3.62 21.61 0.44
C LYS A 74 -3.07 20.71 -0.67
N ALA A 75 -2.90 21.21 -1.89
CA ALA A 75 -2.32 20.43 -2.99
C ALA A 75 -0.89 19.98 -2.66
N PHE A 76 -0.07 20.84 -2.04
CA PHE A 76 1.25 20.46 -1.56
C PHE A 76 1.16 19.43 -0.42
N GLU A 77 0.39 19.76 0.63
CA GLU A 77 0.26 18.95 1.85
C GLU A 77 -0.21 17.52 1.53
N TYR A 78 -1.20 17.36 0.65
CA TYR A 78 -1.77 16.06 0.31
C TYR A 78 -1.06 15.38 -0.88
N GLY A 79 0.11 15.90 -1.31
CA GLY A 79 1.00 15.20 -2.24
C GLY A 79 0.58 15.24 -3.71
N TYR A 80 0.04 16.36 -4.20
CA TYR A 80 -0.33 16.52 -5.60
C TYR A 80 0.88 16.31 -6.52
N LYS A 81 0.87 15.22 -7.30
CA LYS A 81 2.00 14.79 -8.15
C LYS A 81 2.43 15.82 -9.20
N ASN A 82 1.52 16.71 -9.61
CA ASN A 82 1.83 17.77 -10.58
C ASN A 82 1.95 19.17 -9.95
N PHE A 83 2.36 19.24 -8.68
CA PHE A 83 2.57 20.52 -7.98
C PHE A 83 3.51 21.48 -8.74
N TRP A 84 4.46 20.93 -9.49
CA TRP A 84 5.38 21.65 -10.37
C TRP A 84 4.68 22.59 -11.36
N ARG A 85 3.39 22.38 -11.68
CA ARG A 85 2.61 23.25 -12.57
C ARG A 85 2.30 24.62 -11.95
N PHE A 86 2.33 24.75 -10.62
CA PHE A 86 2.11 26.04 -9.96
C PHE A 86 3.34 26.97 -10.05
N ASP A 87 4.51 26.42 -10.40
CA ASP A 87 5.75 27.16 -10.62
C ASP A 87 5.90 27.49 -12.11
N PRO A 88 5.91 28.77 -12.51
CA PRO A 88 6.12 29.17 -13.91
C PRO A 88 7.54 28.87 -14.39
N ASP A 89 8.51 28.76 -13.49
CA ASP A 89 9.93 28.53 -13.77
C ASP A 89 10.27 27.02 -13.85
N SER A 90 9.27 26.14 -13.67
CA SER A 90 9.46 24.69 -13.68
C SER A 90 9.89 24.17 -15.05
N HIS A 91 10.92 23.30 -15.06
CA HIS A 91 11.37 22.60 -16.26
C HIS A 91 10.30 21.71 -16.92
N GLY A 92 9.20 21.42 -16.23
CA GLY A 92 8.08 20.64 -16.77
C GLY A 92 7.29 21.33 -17.89
N TRP A 93 7.38 22.66 -18.03
CA TRP A 93 6.62 23.43 -19.04
C TRP A 93 7.22 23.39 -20.45
N GLY A 94 8.50 23.02 -20.60
CA GLY A 94 9.21 23.09 -21.87
C GLY A 94 9.49 24.54 -22.33
N SER A 95 10.01 24.71 -23.56
CA SER A 95 10.48 26.00 -24.07
C SER A 95 9.41 26.84 -24.77
N ASN A 96 8.26 26.26 -25.12
CA ASN A 96 7.15 26.97 -25.77
C ASN A 96 5.91 26.94 -24.84
N PRO A 97 5.28 28.09 -24.55
CA PRO A 97 4.13 28.11 -23.65
C PRO A 97 2.94 27.38 -24.29
N SER A 98 2.50 26.30 -23.63
CA SER A 98 1.27 25.60 -24.00
C SER A 98 0.02 26.42 -23.63
N ASP A 99 -1.13 26.11 -24.23
CA ASP A 99 -2.41 26.72 -23.83
C ASP A 99 -2.68 26.53 -22.33
N GLU A 100 -2.23 25.42 -21.76
CA GLU A 100 -2.34 25.18 -20.33
C GLU A 100 -1.45 26.13 -19.52
N TYR A 101 -0.21 26.37 -19.95
CA TYR A 101 0.68 27.35 -19.33
C TYR A 101 0.06 28.76 -19.33
N LEU A 102 -0.44 29.20 -20.48
CA LEU A 102 -1.03 30.54 -20.61
C LEU A 102 -2.26 30.71 -19.71
N ARG A 103 -3.06 29.66 -19.51
CA ARG A 103 -4.21 29.68 -18.59
C ARG A 103 -3.80 29.83 -17.13
N MET A 104 -2.61 29.40 -16.75
CA MET A 104 -2.12 29.48 -15.37
C MET A 104 -1.69 30.88 -14.95
N LYS A 105 -1.73 31.87 -15.85
CA LYS A 105 -1.37 33.27 -15.60
C LYS A 105 -1.93 33.85 -14.29
N PRO A 106 -3.22 33.67 -13.91
CA PRO A 106 -3.74 34.18 -12.64
C PRO A 106 -3.03 33.64 -11.39
N ILE A 107 -2.44 32.44 -11.48
CA ILE A 107 -1.64 31.81 -10.41
C ILE A 107 -0.17 32.22 -10.53
N HIS A 108 0.37 32.21 -11.75
CA HIS A 108 1.79 32.48 -12.04
C HIS A 108 2.20 33.92 -11.79
N GLU A 109 1.29 34.88 -11.99
CA GLU A 109 1.58 36.30 -11.78
C GLU A 109 1.24 36.80 -10.36
N HIS A 110 0.54 36.00 -9.55
CA HIS A 110 0.11 36.44 -8.23
C HIS A 110 1.23 36.34 -7.17
N PRO A 111 1.70 37.46 -6.58
CA PRO A 111 2.91 37.47 -5.74
C PRO A 111 2.83 36.58 -4.50
N ALA A 112 1.71 36.58 -3.78
CA ALA A 112 1.54 35.78 -2.57
C ALA A 112 1.53 34.27 -2.87
N ILE A 113 0.95 33.87 -4.01
CA ILE A 113 0.90 32.48 -4.43
C ILE A 113 2.31 32.02 -4.79
N GLN A 114 3.02 32.79 -5.61
CA GLN A 114 4.38 32.46 -6.02
C GLN A 114 5.38 32.47 -4.85
N SER A 115 5.20 33.38 -3.89
CA SER A 115 5.99 33.35 -2.65
C SER A 115 5.83 32.03 -1.90
N TYR A 116 4.61 31.49 -1.81
CA TYR A 116 4.38 30.20 -1.19
C TYR A 116 4.96 29.05 -2.03
N VAL A 117 4.64 28.98 -3.33
CA VAL A 117 5.13 27.92 -4.22
C VAL A 117 6.65 27.81 -4.16
N LYS A 118 7.37 28.93 -4.26
CA LYS A 118 8.84 28.96 -4.19
C LYS A 118 9.40 28.60 -2.82
N SER A 119 8.63 28.78 -1.74
CA SER A 119 9.04 28.37 -0.39
C SER A 119 8.99 26.86 -0.16
N VAL A 120 8.11 26.14 -0.87
CA VAL A 120 7.89 24.69 -0.65
C VAL A 120 8.37 23.82 -1.82
N TYR A 121 8.46 24.38 -3.03
CA TYR A 121 8.88 23.69 -4.23
C TYR A 121 10.19 24.28 -4.78
N ASN A 122 11.27 23.49 -4.71
CA ASN A 122 12.60 23.92 -5.13
C ASN A 122 12.91 23.56 -6.60
N GLY A 123 12.01 22.90 -7.34
CA GLY A 123 12.22 22.49 -8.75
C GLY A 123 13.36 21.50 -9.01
N LYS A 124 14.31 21.37 -8.07
CA LYS A 124 15.48 20.50 -8.11
C LYS A 124 15.13 19.17 -7.48
N VAL A 125 15.19 18.11 -8.27
CA VAL A 125 15.25 16.74 -7.76
C VAL A 125 16.59 16.61 -7.04
N SER A 126 16.58 16.70 -5.70
CA SER A 126 17.77 16.40 -4.92
C SER A 126 18.15 14.94 -5.15
N PRO A 127 19.45 14.60 -5.27
CA PRO A 127 19.88 13.21 -5.36
C PRO A 127 19.23 12.39 -4.24
N TRP A 128 18.92 11.13 -4.53
CA TRP A 128 18.35 10.14 -3.61
C TRP A 128 19.32 9.84 -2.46
N GLY A 129 19.52 10.81 -1.56
CA GLY A 129 20.55 10.80 -0.54
C GLY A 129 20.12 10.00 0.67
N MET A 130 20.13 8.68 0.56
CA MET A 130 20.10 7.81 1.73
C MET A 130 21.46 7.92 2.43
N ASP A 131 21.43 8.27 3.71
CA ASP A 131 22.62 8.48 4.53
C ASP A 131 22.56 7.57 5.75
N ILE A 132 23.52 6.67 5.86
CA ILE A 132 23.62 5.67 6.93
C ILE A 132 23.67 6.28 8.33
N ARG A 133 24.06 7.55 8.46
CA ARG A 133 24.19 8.27 9.73
C ARG A 133 22.88 8.84 10.26
N LYS A 134 21.88 9.04 9.40
CA LYS A 134 20.64 9.77 9.75
C LYS A 134 19.35 9.21 9.16
N THR A 135 19.43 8.50 8.03
CA THR A 135 18.23 7.94 7.40
C THR A 135 17.77 6.73 8.21
N PRO A 136 16.51 6.67 8.66
CA PRO A 136 16.03 5.56 9.45
C PRO A 136 16.21 4.22 8.74
N PHE A 137 16.61 3.20 9.48
CA PHE A 137 16.64 1.83 8.97
C PHE A 137 15.23 1.20 9.01
N CYS A 138 14.93 0.38 8.01
CA CYS A 138 13.77 -0.51 8.03
C CYS A 138 14.15 -1.99 8.13
N TRP A 139 15.43 -2.30 7.98
CA TRP A 139 16.00 -3.63 8.15
C TRP A 139 17.50 -3.50 8.43
N PHE A 140 18.02 -4.28 9.37
CA PHE A 140 19.44 -4.27 9.73
C PHE A 140 19.85 -5.64 10.29
N GLU A 141 20.94 -6.21 9.76
CA GLU A 141 21.53 -7.44 10.29
C GLU A 141 23.05 -7.47 10.13
N LYS A 142 23.69 -8.34 10.90
CA LYS A 142 25.07 -8.77 10.68
C LYS A 142 25.04 -10.09 9.91
N SER A 143 25.67 -10.15 8.75
CA SER A 143 25.69 -11.37 7.92
C SER A 143 26.94 -11.47 7.05
N GLU A 144 27.11 -12.62 6.39
CA GLU A 144 28.20 -12.85 5.44
C GLU A 144 27.85 -12.29 4.05
N LEU A 145 28.78 -11.57 3.43
CA LEU A 145 28.58 -11.00 2.12
C LEU A 145 28.58 -12.08 1.02
N SER A 146 27.42 -12.36 0.44
CA SER A 146 27.26 -13.37 -0.62
C SER A 146 27.61 -12.87 -2.03
N ARG A 147 27.64 -11.54 -2.22
CA ARG A 147 27.76 -10.85 -3.52
C ARG A 147 29.20 -10.41 -3.82
N LYS A 148 29.54 -10.27 -5.10
CA LYS A 148 30.84 -9.75 -5.57
C LYS A 148 30.69 -8.27 -5.96
N ASN A 149 31.80 -7.52 -5.90
CA ASN A 149 31.88 -6.12 -6.32
C ASN A 149 31.01 -5.13 -5.53
N GLU A 150 30.59 -5.51 -4.33
CA GLU A 150 29.92 -4.59 -3.42
C GLU A 150 30.92 -3.58 -2.86
N ARG A 151 30.43 -2.38 -2.54
CA ARG A 151 31.21 -1.32 -1.89
C ARG A 151 30.59 -0.97 -0.56
N CYS A 152 31.43 -0.73 0.44
CA CYS A 152 31.01 -0.26 1.74
C CYS A 152 30.30 1.10 1.59
N SER A 153 29.08 1.21 2.11
CA SER A 153 28.29 2.44 2.06
C SER A 153 28.95 3.62 2.80
N LEU A 154 29.82 3.34 3.79
CA LEU A 154 30.60 4.34 4.52
C LEU A 154 31.92 4.64 3.82
N SER A 155 32.87 3.70 3.88
CA SER A 155 34.25 3.91 3.42
C SER A 155 34.42 3.91 1.90
N LYS A 156 33.38 3.52 1.14
CA LYS A 156 33.37 3.32 -0.32
C LYS A 156 34.38 2.28 -0.84
N LYS A 157 35.14 1.62 0.05
CA LYS A 157 36.05 0.53 -0.28
C LYS A 157 35.29 -0.68 -0.81
N LYS A 158 35.91 -1.44 -1.71
CA LYS A 158 35.36 -2.70 -2.22
C LYS A 158 35.37 -3.74 -1.09
N LEU A 159 34.27 -4.46 -0.95
CA LEU A 159 34.10 -5.54 0.01
C LEU A 159 34.41 -6.89 -0.65
N GLU A 160 35.02 -7.80 0.11
CA GLU A 160 35.31 -9.15 -0.35
C GLU A 160 34.13 -10.09 -0.12
N LYS A 161 33.82 -10.93 -1.11
CA LYS A 161 32.79 -11.96 -0.93
C LYS A 161 33.23 -12.91 0.19
N GLY A 162 32.32 -13.21 1.12
CA GLY A 162 32.60 -14.03 2.30
C GLY A 162 33.01 -13.21 3.53
N SER A 163 33.23 -11.90 3.40
CA SER A 163 33.51 -11.04 4.55
C SER A 163 32.25 -10.86 5.41
N THR A 164 32.43 -10.75 6.73
CA THR A 164 31.33 -10.37 7.62
C THR A 164 31.08 -8.87 7.49
N VAL A 165 29.81 -8.49 7.27
CA VAL A 165 29.40 -7.10 7.03
C VAL A 165 28.12 -6.79 7.81
N TYR A 166 27.82 -5.51 7.97
CA TYR A 166 26.45 -5.08 8.26
C TYR A 166 25.69 -4.94 6.95
N GLN A 167 24.52 -5.57 6.85
CA GLN A 167 23.58 -5.34 5.77
C GLN A 167 22.39 -4.56 6.31
N PHE A 168 21.90 -3.60 5.53
CA PHE A 168 20.78 -2.76 5.96
C PHE A 168 19.96 -2.24 4.78
N ARG A 169 18.73 -1.83 5.08
CA ARG A 169 17.84 -1.10 4.18
C ARG A 169 17.38 0.16 4.88
N PHE A 170 17.24 1.21 4.09
CA PHE A 170 16.67 2.46 4.55
C PHE A 170 15.16 2.42 4.43
N PHE A 171 14.49 2.96 5.43
CA PHE A 171 13.11 3.38 5.28
C PHE A 171 13.03 4.36 4.11
N ASN A 172 12.03 4.17 3.26
CA ASN A 172 11.66 5.13 2.25
C ASN A 172 10.14 5.19 2.22
N GLY A 173 9.58 6.40 2.29
CA GLY A 173 8.15 6.63 2.17
C GLY A 173 7.58 6.33 0.77
N SER A 174 8.45 6.13 -0.22
CA SER A 174 8.08 5.64 -1.54
C SER A 174 8.37 4.14 -1.72
N TYR A 175 7.55 3.46 -2.53
CA TYR A 175 7.63 2.01 -2.85
C TYR A 175 8.87 1.59 -3.66
N ASP A 176 9.94 2.38 -3.67
CA ASP A 176 11.16 2.20 -4.44
C ASP A 176 12.35 1.80 -3.56
N ILE A 177 12.11 1.24 -2.37
CA ILE A 177 13.18 0.67 -1.54
C ILE A 177 13.93 -0.36 -2.38
N PRO A 178 15.26 -0.20 -2.58
CA PRO A 178 16.02 -1.11 -3.43
C PRO A 178 15.84 -2.55 -2.94
N SER A 179 15.54 -3.48 -3.83
CA SER A 179 15.37 -4.89 -3.46
C SER A 179 16.65 -5.54 -2.92
N GLN A 180 17.82 -4.98 -3.23
CA GLN A 180 19.10 -5.38 -2.67
C GLN A 180 19.46 -4.53 -1.45
N PRO A 181 19.90 -5.11 -0.32
CA PRO A 181 20.34 -4.34 0.82
C PRO A 181 21.67 -3.62 0.52
N PHE A 182 21.88 -2.52 1.23
CA PHE A 182 23.18 -1.85 1.32
C PHE A 182 24.09 -2.65 2.25
N CYS A 183 25.41 -2.44 2.15
CA CYS A 183 26.39 -3.12 3.00
C CYS A 183 27.41 -2.13 3.55
N ALA A 184 27.82 -2.32 4.80
CA ALA A 184 28.95 -1.63 5.40
C ALA A 184 29.93 -2.64 5.99
N ASP A 185 31.22 -2.36 5.80
CA ASP A 185 32.29 -3.01 6.54
C ASP A 185 32.09 -2.78 8.05
N ILE A 186 32.35 -3.80 8.87
CA ILE A 186 32.07 -3.73 10.31
C ILE A 186 32.97 -2.69 10.98
N GLU A 187 34.28 -2.72 10.70
CA GLU A 187 35.22 -1.79 11.34
C GLU A 187 34.91 -0.36 10.96
N ALA A 188 34.64 -0.11 9.68
CA ALA A 188 34.26 1.23 9.21
C ALA A 188 32.94 1.71 9.81
N PHE A 189 31.98 0.81 10.06
CA PHE A 189 30.72 1.15 10.69
C PHE A 189 30.89 1.44 12.18
N ASP A 190 31.57 0.55 12.90
CA ASP A 190 31.75 0.64 14.34
C ASP A 190 32.64 1.84 14.73
N GLN A 191 33.50 2.34 13.82
CA GLN A 191 34.26 3.58 14.00
C GLN A 191 33.47 4.86 13.71
N ASP A 192 32.29 4.78 13.09
CA ASP A 192 31.46 5.94 12.76
C ASP A 192 30.39 6.13 13.87
N GLU A 193 30.58 7.13 14.72
CA GLU A 193 29.73 7.37 15.89
C GLU A 193 28.26 7.63 15.49
N GLU A 194 28.02 8.37 14.41
CA GLU A 194 26.66 8.69 13.95
C GLU A 194 25.96 7.46 13.36
N ALA A 195 26.68 6.61 12.60
CA ALA A 195 26.13 5.35 12.10
C ALA A 195 25.76 4.39 13.25
N ASN A 196 26.60 4.30 14.28
CA ASN A 196 26.29 3.54 15.50
C ASN A 196 25.06 4.12 16.21
N ALA A 197 24.99 5.44 16.41
CA ALA A 197 23.83 6.07 17.04
C ALA A 197 22.54 5.78 16.26
N ASN A 198 22.58 5.82 14.94
CA ASN A 198 21.43 5.48 14.08
C ASN A 198 21.02 4.00 14.19
N ARG A 199 22.00 3.08 14.26
CA ARG A 199 21.74 1.65 14.53
C ARG A 199 21.08 1.46 15.89
N ASP A 200 21.57 2.15 16.90
CA ASP A 200 21.04 2.04 18.26
C ASP A 200 19.60 2.58 18.33
N LYS A 201 19.30 3.70 17.65
CA LYS A 201 17.91 4.17 17.47
C LYS A 201 17.01 3.09 16.86
N TYR A 202 17.51 2.37 15.85
CA TYR A 202 16.77 1.28 15.21
C TYR A 202 16.47 0.16 16.18
N PHE A 203 17.45 -0.38 16.90
CA PHE A 203 17.20 -1.50 17.81
C PHE A 203 16.43 -1.10 19.08
N GLN A 204 16.52 0.16 19.50
CA GLN A 204 15.85 0.65 20.72
C GLN A 204 14.49 1.29 20.46
N ASN A 205 14.03 1.39 19.21
CA ASN A 205 12.82 2.10 18.82
C ASN A 205 12.79 3.56 19.32
N LYS A 206 13.88 4.29 19.07
CA LYS A 206 14.09 5.68 19.54
C LYS A 206 14.27 6.69 18.41
N TYR A 207 13.69 6.43 17.24
CA TYR A 207 13.62 7.44 16.20
C TYR A 207 12.66 8.57 16.59
N HIS A 208 12.86 9.74 16.00
CA HIS A 208 11.87 10.82 15.98
C HIS A 208 11.05 10.76 14.68
N LEU A 209 9.79 11.21 14.72
CA LEU A 209 8.92 11.17 13.55
C LEU A 209 9.46 12.04 12.40
N GLU A 210 10.11 13.16 12.73
CA GLU A 210 10.76 14.05 11.78
C GLU A 210 11.83 13.33 10.94
N GLU A 211 12.46 12.29 11.48
CA GLU A 211 13.47 11.48 10.77
C GLU A 211 12.82 10.61 9.68
N TYR A 212 11.55 10.25 9.85
CA TYR A 212 10.74 9.52 8.86
C TYR A 212 10.09 10.44 7.82
N ARG A 213 10.14 11.78 8.01
CA ARG A 213 9.71 12.79 7.02
C ARG A 213 10.69 12.87 5.84
N PHE A 214 10.96 11.73 5.23
CA PHE A 214 11.89 11.56 4.13
C PHE A 214 11.12 11.10 2.89
N LYS A 215 11.17 11.90 1.82
CA LYS A 215 10.49 11.65 0.54
C LYS A 215 8.98 11.40 0.70
N VAL A 216 8.28 12.44 1.13
CA VAL A 216 6.82 12.47 1.25
C VAL A 216 6.20 12.47 -0.15
N SER A 217 6.07 11.30 -0.75
CA SER A 217 5.45 11.07 -2.07
C SER A 217 4.66 9.76 -2.05
N TYR A 218 3.83 9.61 -1.04
CA TYR A 218 2.94 8.47 -0.85
C TYR A 218 1.82 8.47 -1.89
N SER A 219 1.24 7.31 -2.20
CA SER A 219 0.08 7.25 -3.09
C SER A 219 -1.18 7.75 -2.40
N HIS A 220 -1.31 7.53 -1.09
CA HIS A 220 -2.45 8.01 -0.32
C HIS A 220 -2.28 9.46 0.13
N PRO A 221 -3.26 10.34 -0.15
CA PRO A 221 -3.14 11.77 0.15
C PRO A 221 -3.09 12.07 1.65
N LEU A 222 -3.77 11.29 2.50
CA LEU A 222 -3.69 11.48 3.96
C LEU A 222 -2.32 11.15 4.56
N ILE A 223 -1.58 10.20 3.97
CA ILE A 223 -0.24 9.88 4.45
C ILE A 223 0.72 11.00 4.08
N ASN A 224 0.59 11.57 2.87
CA ASN A 224 1.31 12.80 2.53
C ASN A 224 0.98 13.93 3.52
N ALA A 225 -0.32 14.15 3.80
CA ALA A 225 -0.76 15.23 4.67
C ALA A 225 -0.29 15.08 6.12
N PHE A 226 -0.18 13.84 6.62
CA PHE A 226 0.40 13.56 7.93
C PHE A 226 1.85 14.05 8.01
N TRP A 227 2.70 13.67 7.04
CA TRP A 227 4.11 14.05 7.08
C TRP A 227 4.36 15.53 6.79
N HIS A 228 3.48 16.20 6.04
CA HIS A 228 3.58 17.64 5.80
C HIS A 228 3.14 18.49 6.99
N ARG A 229 2.27 17.96 7.86
CA ARG A 229 1.67 18.64 9.03
C ARG A 229 1.99 17.93 10.34
N LEU A 230 3.26 17.56 10.52
CA LEU A 230 3.68 16.78 11.68
C LEU A 230 3.51 17.56 13.00
N GLU A 231 3.52 18.89 12.93
CA GLU A 231 3.22 19.79 14.04
C GLU A 231 1.80 19.60 14.64
N ASP A 232 0.87 19.05 13.85
CA ASP A 232 -0.51 18.76 14.27
C ASP A 232 -0.67 17.32 14.80
N PHE A 233 0.44 16.61 15.05
CA PHE A 233 0.42 15.20 15.40
C PHE A 233 -0.37 14.93 16.69
N ASP A 234 -1.40 14.09 16.55
CA ASP A 234 -2.20 13.53 17.63
C ASP A 234 -2.23 12.01 17.44
N LEU A 235 -1.65 11.28 18.40
CA LEU A 235 -1.52 9.83 18.32
C LEU A 235 -2.90 9.14 18.20
N LEU A 236 -3.90 9.55 18.99
CA LEU A 236 -5.21 8.90 18.97
C LEU A 236 -5.91 9.12 17.62
N LYS A 237 -5.93 10.36 17.12
CA LYS A 237 -6.52 10.67 15.80
C LYS A 237 -5.79 9.93 14.68
N THR A 238 -4.46 9.86 14.76
CA THR A 238 -3.66 9.12 13.78
C THR A 238 -4.00 7.63 13.81
N LEU A 239 -4.12 7.03 14.99
CA LEU A 239 -4.48 5.62 15.13
C LEU A 239 -5.93 5.34 14.69
N GLN A 240 -6.86 6.26 14.89
CA GLN A 240 -8.22 6.15 14.36
C GLN A 240 -8.22 6.12 12.82
N TRP A 241 -7.40 6.95 12.18
CA TRP A 241 -7.24 6.93 10.72
C TRP A 241 -6.55 5.67 10.21
N ILE A 242 -5.54 5.18 10.94
CA ILE A 242 -4.91 3.91 10.59
C ILE A 242 -5.93 2.79 10.74
N ALA A 243 -6.74 2.76 11.80
CA ALA A 243 -7.71 1.71 12.06
C ALA A 243 -8.84 1.64 11.02
N GLU A 244 -9.34 2.79 10.56
CA GLU A 244 -10.39 2.89 9.54
C GLU A 244 -9.93 3.77 8.38
N PRO A 245 -8.97 3.29 7.58
CA PRO A 245 -8.37 4.12 6.54
C PRO A 245 -9.37 4.27 5.38
N PRO A 246 -9.49 5.47 4.76
CA PRO A 246 -10.41 5.72 3.65
C PRO A 246 -9.84 5.17 2.33
N VAL A 247 -9.67 3.85 2.29
CA VAL A 247 -9.08 3.09 1.19
C VAL A 247 -10.14 2.27 0.48
N ASN A 248 -9.89 1.99 -0.79
CA ASN A 248 -10.73 1.11 -1.58
C ASN A 248 -9.99 -0.21 -1.87
N PRO A 249 -10.70 -1.33 -2.07
CA PRO A 249 -10.09 -2.57 -2.50
C PRO A 249 -9.40 -2.40 -3.86
N THR A 250 -8.31 -3.13 -4.06
CA THR A 250 -7.66 -3.21 -5.36
C THR A 250 -8.63 -3.80 -6.39
N PRO A 251 -8.79 -3.19 -7.58
CA PRO A 251 -9.71 -3.67 -8.58
C PRO A 251 -9.18 -4.95 -9.27
N TYR A 252 -10.10 -5.76 -9.78
CA TYR A 252 -9.81 -6.98 -10.53
C TYR A 252 -10.89 -7.24 -11.58
N VAL A 253 -10.56 -8.07 -12.57
CA VAL A 253 -11.50 -8.62 -13.55
C VAL A 253 -11.83 -10.07 -13.22
N ARG A 254 -13.05 -10.48 -13.54
CA ARG A 254 -13.55 -11.85 -13.34
C ARG A 254 -13.62 -12.57 -14.68
N TYR A 255 -13.26 -13.85 -14.68
CA TYR A 255 -13.33 -14.72 -15.85
C TYR A 255 -13.90 -16.09 -15.47
N SER A 256 -14.74 -16.65 -16.34
CA SER A 256 -15.23 -18.03 -16.18
C SER A 256 -14.14 -19.02 -16.54
N PHE A 257 -14.22 -20.25 -16.04
CA PHE A 257 -13.17 -21.25 -16.25
C PHE A 257 -12.94 -21.59 -17.73
N ASP A 258 -13.97 -21.42 -18.56
CA ASP A 258 -13.93 -21.67 -20.01
C ASP A 258 -13.55 -20.42 -20.81
N GLU A 259 -13.48 -19.27 -20.17
CA GLU A 259 -13.12 -17.99 -20.80
C GLU A 259 -11.61 -17.76 -20.77
N GLN A 260 -11.06 -17.28 -21.89
CA GLN A 260 -9.67 -16.84 -21.95
C GLN A 260 -9.59 -15.33 -21.77
N PRO A 261 -8.72 -14.81 -20.89
CA PRO A 261 -8.46 -13.38 -20.80
C PRO A 261 -7.98 -12.82 -22.15
N LEU A 262 -8.66 -11.78 -22.63
CA LEU A 262 -8.27 -11.06 -23.84
C LEU A 262 -7.03 -10.17 -23.57
N PRO A 263 -6.14 -9.96 -24.56
CA PRO A 263 -5.04 -9.01 -24.44
C PRO A 263 -5.53 -7.60 -24.10
N VAL A 264 -4.74 -6.83 -23.33
CA VAL A 264 -5.09 -5.47 -22.90
C VAL A 264 -5.40 -4.51 -24.05
N TYR A 265 -4.78 -4.74 -25.22
CA TYR A 265 -4.99 -3.93 -26.42
C TYR A 265 -6.30 -4.26 -27.15
N ASP A 266 -6.92 -5.40 -26.88
CA ASP A 266 -8.19 -5.80 -27.49
C ASP A 266 -9.30 -4.82 -27.09
N VAL A 267 -10.10 -4.37 -28.06
CA VAL A 267 -11.21 -3.42 -27.83
C VAL A 267 -12.27 -3.96 -26.90
N ASN A 268 -12.42 -5.29 -26.83
CA ASN A 268 -13.38 -6.00 -25.99
C ASN A 268 -12.77 -6.46 -24.66
N CYS A 269 -11.55 -6.07 -24.33
CA CYS A 269 -10.92 -6.41 -23.06
C CYS A 269 -11.74 -5.83 -21.89
N ARG A 270 -12.18 -6.71 -20.97
CA ARG A 270 -12.97 -6.32 -19.79
C ARG A 270 -12.30 -5.28 -18.90
N GLU A 271 -10.96 -5.23 -18.86
CA GLU A 271 -10.24 -4.21 -18.10
C GLU A 271 -10.65 -2.79 -18.51
N LYS A 272 -11.02 -2.57 -19.77
CA LYS A 272 -11.42 -1.23 -20.29
C LYS A 272 -12.74 -0.73 -19.71
N THR A 273 -13.56 -1.62 -19.14
CA THR A 273 -14.86 -1.27 -18.55
C THR A 273 -14.82 -1.28 -17.02
N VAL A 274 -13.70 -1.64 -16.40
CA VAL A 274 -13.58 -1.64 -14.93
C VAL A 274 -13.40 -0.21 -14.45
N GLU A 275 -14.30 0.23 -13.57
CA GLU A 275 -14.13 1.48 -12.86
C GLU A 275 -13.04 1.33 -11.79
N ILE A 276 -12.08 2.24 -11.79
CA ILE A 276 -10.93 2.20 -10.89
C ILE A 276 -11.24 3.13 -9.71
N PRO A 277 -11.33 2.61 -8.47
CA PRO A 277 -11.51 3.47 -7.31
C PRO A 277 -10.33 4.44 -7.14
N ILE A 278 -10.49 5.53 -6.40
CA ILE A 278 -9.35 6.30 -5.87
C ILE A 278 -8.78 5.57 -4.66
N ASN A 279 -7.51 5.81 -4.33
CA ASN A 279 -6.87 5.26 -3.12
C ASN A 279 -6.92 3.72 -3.01
N TYR A 280 -7.14 3.02 -4.13
CA TYR A 280 -7.10 1.56 -4.14
C TYR A 280 -5.70 1.06 -3.79
N GLY A 281 -5.61 -0.04 -3.05
CA GLY A 281 -4.32 -0.66 -2.77
C GLY A 281 -3.33 0.20 -1.96
N THR A 282 -3.82 1.20 -1.23
CA THR A 282 -2.96 2.09 -0.44
C THR A 282 -2.95 1.77 1.06
N GLY A 283 -3.71 0.77 1.50
CA GLY A 283 -3.78 0.39 2.92
C GLY A 283 -2.43 0.03 3.54
N GLY A 284 -1.49 -0.50 2.75
CA GLY A 284 -0.13 -0.77 3.19
C GLY A 284 0.60 0.45 3.77
N GLU A 285 0.34 1.64 3.24
CA GLU A 285 0.99 2.89 3.70
C GLU A 285 0.60 3.25 5.14
N PHE A 286 -0.62 2.89 5.55
CA PHE A 286 -1.06 3.07 6.93
C PHE A 286 -0.36 2.09 7.88
N VAL A 287 -0.04 0.87 7.40
CA VAL A 287 0.78 -0.09 8.17
C VAL A 287 2.23 0.39 8.27
N ASP A 288 2.78 1.00 7.22
CA ASP A 288 4.12 1.61 7.24
C ASP A 288 4.18 2.82 8.18
N LEU A 289 3.10 3.60 8.27
CA LEU A 289 2.97 4.65 9.28
C LEU A 289 2.91 4.07 10.70
N LEU A 290 2.11 3.01 10.91
CA LEU A 290 2.07 2.31 12.20
C LEU A 290 3.45 1.76 12.60
N TYR A 291 4.20 1.21 11.65
CA TYR A 291 5.60 0.82 11.85
C TYR A 291 6.43 2.00 12.33
N SER A 292 6.34 3.14 11.65
CA SER A 292 7.09 4.35 12.00
C SER A 292 6.76 4.82 13.43
N LEU A 293 5.48 4.81 13.82
CA LEU A 293 5.05 5.13 15.19
C LEU A 293 5.69 4.19 16.22
N ILE A 294 5.71 2.88 15.95
CA ILE A 294 6.33 1.89 16.84
C ILE A 294 7.84 2.11 16.95
N LYS A 295 8.53 2.37 15.83
CA LYS A 295 9.97 2.69 15.80
C LYS A 295 10.31 4.02 16.48
N CYS A 296 9.32 4.88 16.70
CA CYS A 296 9.44 6.11 17.50
C CYS A 296 9.06 5.94 18.98
N GLY A 297 8.79 4.70 19.43
CA GLY A 297 8.56 4.40 20.84
C GLY A 297 7.10 4.48 21.30
N TYR A 298 6.13 4.72 20.40
CA TYR A 298 4.70 4.83 20.76
C TYR A 298 4.02 3.48 21.06
N TRP A 299 4.76 2.37 21.03
CA TRP A 299 4.26 1.01 21.25
C TRP A 299 3.29 0.88 22.44
N LYS A 300 3.74 1.28 23.64
CA LYS A 300 2.93 1.13 24.88
C LYS A 300 1.68 2.02 24.86
N ASP A 301 1.80 3.21 24.28
CA ASP A 301 0.67 4.13 24.14
C ASP A 301 -0.38 3.59 23.18
N ILE A 302 0.04 2.96 22.07
CA ILE A 302 -0.86 2.29 21.15
C ILE A 302 -1.68 1.21 21.87
N PHE A 303 -1.04 0.39 22.72
CA PHE A 303 -1.75 -0.64 23.50
C PHE A 303 -2.76 -0.07 24.48
N ARG A 304 -2.38 1.00 25.18
CA ARG A 304 -3.29 1.72 26.08
C ARG A 304 -4.49 2.33 25.35
N LEU A 305 -4.33 2.68 24.08
CA LEU A 305 -5.38 3.26 23.25
C LEU A 305 -6.25 2.22 22.52
N LEU A 306 -5.88 0.92 22.50
CA LEU A 306 -6.66 -0.14 21.82
C LEU A 306 -8.16 -0.13 22.15
N PRO A 307 -8.61 0.10 23.41
CA PRO A 307 -10.04 0.15 23.73
C PRO A 307 -10.82 1.30 23.05
N GLN A 308 -10.11 2.31 22.53
CA GLN A 308 -10.68 3.48 21.84
C GLN A 308 -10.64 3.33 20.32
N LEU A 309 -10.10 2.22 19.81
CA LEU A 309 -9.95 1.95 18.38
C LEU A 309 -10.92 0.85 17.94
N SER A 310 -11.11 0.73 16.63
CA SER A 310 -12.00 -0.27 16.06
C SER A 310 -11.55 -1.69 16.41
N SER A 311 -12.51 -2.58 16.67
CA SER A 311 -12.24 -3.89 17.26
C SER A 311 -11.34 -4.82 16.43
N HIS A 312 -11.16 -4.55 15.13
CA HIS A 312 -10.23 -5.27 14.27
C HIS A 312 -8.79 -4.76 14.36
N PHE A 313 -8.56 -3.56 14.89
CA PHE A 313 -7.23 -2.95 14.92
C PHE A 313 -6.13 -3.80 15.58
N PRO A 314 -6.38 -4.55 16.68
CA PRO A 314 -5.38 -5.48 17.23
C PRO A 314 -4.87 -6.50 16.21
N PHE A 315 -5.68 -6.90 15.23
CA PHE A 315 -5.26 -7.85 14.18
C PHE A 315 -4.30 -7.23 13.17
N VAL A 316 -4.24 -5.90 13.06
CA VAL A 316 -3.22 -5.20 12.27
C VAL A 316 -1.86 -5.31 12.94
N LEU A 317 -1.82 -5.24 14.28
CA LEU A 317 -0.59 -5.40 15.06
C LEU A 317 -0.03 -6.83 14.95
N LEU A 318 -0.87 -7.85 14.73
CA LEU A 318 -0.41 -9.22 14.47
C LEU A 318 0.40 -9.38 13.18
N LEU A 319 0.35 -8.39 12.26
CA LEU A 319 1.15 -8.41 11.03
C LEU A 319 2.64 -8.18 11.33
N PHE A 320 3.00 -7.55 12.45
CA PHE A 320 4.39 -7.38 12.86
C PHE A 320 5.00 -8.74 13.25
N GLN A 321 6.28 -8.96 12.95
CA GLN A 321 6.99 -10.20 13.29
C GLN A 321 7.51 -10.24 14.71
N SER A 322 7.62 -9.09 15.38
CA SER A 322 8.03 -9.05 16.78
C SER A 322 7.14 -9.94 17.67
N SER A 323 7.79 -10.85 18.42
CA SER A 323 7.14 -11.76 19.37
C SER A 323 6.39 -10.99 20.44
N ASP A 324 7.05 -9.99 21.02
CA ASP A 324 6.50 -9.15 22.09
C ASP A 324 5.19 -8.50 21.65
N ILE A 325 5.16 -8.05 20.39
CA ILE A 325 3.98 -7.45 19.78
C ILE A 325 2.82 -8.44 19.71
N ARG A 326 3.07 -9.62 19.16
CA ARG A 326 2.02 -10.62 18.98
C ARG A 326 1.54 -11.18 20.31
N GLU A 327 2.44 -11.40 21.26
CA GLU A 327 2.12 -11.87 22.61
C GLU A 327 1.26 -10.86 23.36
N GLU A 328 1.56 -9.56 23.28
CA GLU A 328 0.75 -8.52 23.92
C GLU A 328 -0.65 -8.41 23.27
N VAL A 329 -0.74 -8.52 21.93
CA VAL A 329 -2.04 -8.60 21.25
C VAL A 329 -2.82 -9.85 21.68
N ALA A 330 -2.16 -11.01 21.74
CA ALA A 330 -2.78 -12.26 22.13
C ALA A 330 -3.34 -12.19 23.56
N ALA A 331 -2.58 -11.60 24.49
CA ALA A 331 -3.02 -11.35 25.85
C ALA A 331 -4.22 -10.38 25.89
N TYR A 332 -4.17 -9.29 25.13
CA TYR A 332 -5.28 -8.33 25.03
C TYR A 332 -6.57 -8.96 24.50
N LEU A 333 -6.45 -9.86 23.52
CA LEU A 333 -7.59 -10.56 22.91
C LEU A 333 -8.05 -11.79 23.71
N GLY A 334 -7.28 -12.24 24.70
CA GLY A 334 -7.52 -13.50 25.40
C GLY A 334 -7.34 -14.74 24.51
N MET A 335 -6.41 -14.69 23.55
CA MET A 335 -6.16 -15.73 22.54
C MET A 335 -4.69 -16.14 22.51
N GLU A 336 -4.22 -16.86 23.54
CA GLU A 336 -2.80 -17.20 23.76
C GLU A 336 -2.14 -17.95 22.58
N GLU A 337 -2.89 -18.75 21.83
CA GLU A 337 -2.35 -19.52 20.69
C GLU A 337 -2.18 -18.69 19.40
N LEU A 338 -2.67 -17.46 19.37
CA LEU A 338 -2.68 -16.63 18.16
C LEU A 338 -1.29 -16.32 17.59
N PRO A 339 -0.23 -16.02 18.38
CA PRO A 339 1.11 -15.77 17.84
C PRO A 339 1.66 -16.97 17.07
N GLU A 340 1.49 -18.18 17.61
CA GLU A 340 1.92 -19.43 16.97
C GLU A 340 1.14 -19.67 15.67
N LEU A 341 -0.18 -19.45 15.69
CA LEU A 341 -1.02 -19.59 14.51
C LEU A 341 -0.65 -18.57 13.42
N MET A 342 -0.28 -17.35 13.78
CA MET A 342 0.21 -16.34 12.83
C MET A 342 1.54 -16.77 12.19
N ASP A 343 2.47 -17.34 12.98
CA ASP A 343 3.70 -17.92 12.43
C ASP A 343 3.41 -19.04 11.44
N ILE A 344 2.49 -19.95 11.79
CA ILE A 344 2.05 -21.02 10.89
C ILE A 344 1.41 -20.43 9.62
N ALA A 345 0.57 -19.41 9.75
CA ALA A 345 -0.12 -18.77 8.63
C ALA A 345 0.86 -18.09 7.66
N LEU A 346 1.97 -17.53 8.16
CA LEU A 346 2.95 -16.81 7.34
C LEU A 346 4.14 -17.69 6.90
N LYS A 347 4.18 -18.97 7.29
CA LYS A 347 5.13 -19.95 6.74
C LYS A 347 4.96 -20.09 5.21
N PRO A 348 6.06 -20.30 4.45
CA PRO A 348 5.97 -20.65 3.04
C PRO A 348 5.04 -21.85 2.81
N TYR A 349 4.14 -21.78 1.82
CA TYR A 349 3.11 -22.81 1.61
C TYR A 349 3.69 -24.24 1.46
N ASN A 350 4.86 -24.37 0.83
CA ASN A 350 5.54 -25.65 0.62
C ASN A 350 6.19 -26.22 1.89
N ARG A 351 6.23 -25.44 2.97
CA ARG A 351 6.72 -25.85 4.30
C ARG A 351 5.59 -26.07 5.29
N LYS A 352 4.35 -25.69 4.97
CA LYS A 352 3.18 -25.96 5.82
C LYS A 352 2.75 -27.42 5.68
N SER A 353 2.65 -28.11 6.81
CA SER A 353 2.08 -29.44 6.91
C SER A 353 0.54 -29.41 6.81
N PRO A 354 -0.09 -30.52 6.43
CA PRO A 354 -1.55 -30.61 6.43
C PRO A 354 -2.18 -30.40 7.80
N LYS A 355 -1.55 -30.91 8.87
CA LYS A 355 -2.03 -30.70 10.25
C LYS A 355 -2.05 -29.21 10.62
N GLU A 356 -1.03 -28.47 10.22
CA GLU A 356 -0.97 -27.02 10.41
C GLU A 356 -2.08 -26.29 9.67
N VAL A 357 -2.33 -26.64 8.39
CA VAL A 357 -3.43 -26.05 7.61
C VAL A 357 -4.79 -26.36 8.24
N GLN A 358 -5.02 -27.62 8.66
CA GLN A 358 -6.24 -28.02 9.36
C GLN A 358 -6.40 -27.26 10.69
N ARG A 359 -5.31 -27.05 11.43
CA ARG A 359 -5.34 -26.27 12.68
C ARG A 359 -5.80 -24.84 12.43
N LEU A 360 -5.23 -24.15 11.43
CA LEU A 360 -5.66 -22.80 11.05
C LEU A 360 -7.15 -22.76 10.64
N ALA A 361 -7.57 -23.70 9.79
CA ALA A 361 -8.96 -23.79 9.33
C ALA A 361 -9.94 -24.04 10.49
N ASN A 362 -9.62 -24.98 11.38
CA ASN A 362 -10.45 -25.32 12.54
C ASN A 362 -10.52 -24.16 13.53
N PHE A 363 -9.41 -23.48 13.79
CA PHE A 363 -9.39 -22.28 14.64
C PHE A 363 -10.31 -21.20 14.07
N GLY A 364 -10.18 -20.89 12.77
CA GLY A 364 -11.08 -19.94 12.12
C GLY A 364 -12.56 -20.34 12.24
N LYS A 365 -12.88 -21.62 12.04
CA LYS A 365 -14.24 -22.15 12.21
C LYS A 365 -14.77 -22.00 13.64
N GLN A 366 -13.91 -22.17 14.65
CA GLN A 366 -14.28 -22.08 16.07
C GLN A 366 -14.42 -20.63 16.56
N HIS A 367 -13.77 -19.68 15.87
CA HIS A 367 -13.72 -18.25 16.27
C HIS A 367 -14.28 -17.33 15.17
N PRO A 368 -15.60 -17.32 14.91
CA PRO A 368 -16.19 -16.52 13.84
C PRO A 368 -16.01 -15.00 14.02
N GLU A 369 -16.08 -14.47 15.25
CA GLU A 369 -15.85 -13.04 15.51
C GLU A 369 -14.40 -12.62 15.20
N MET A 370 -13.45 -13.52 15.43
CA MET A 370 -12.05 -13.32 15.04
C MET A 370 -11.92 -13.25 13.52
N LEU A 371 -12.60 -14.15 12.80
CA LEU A 371 -12.62 -14.12 11.34
C LEU A 371 -13.21 -12.81 10.78
N ASP A 372 -14.26 -12.24 11.38
CA ASP A 372 -14.81 -10.95 10.94
C ASP A 372 -13.79 -9.81 11.08
N LYS A 373 -13.08 -9.80 12.20
CA LYS A 373 -12.04 -8.80 12.49
C LYS A 373 -10.86 -8.97 11.53
N LEU A 374 -10.38 -10.20 11.34
CA LEU A 374 -9.32 -10.49 10.38
C LEU A 374 -9.75 -10.18 8.94
N ALA A 375 -10.98 -10.49 8.53
CA ALA A 375 -11.51 -10.15 7.21
C ALA A 375 -11.53 -8.63 6.98
N THR A 376 -11.91 -7.87 8.01
CA THR A 376 -11.87 -6.41 7.98
C THR A 376 -10.43 -5.90 7.77
N CYS A 377 -9.44 -6.47 8.46
CA CYS A 377 -8.02 -6.17 8.21
C CYS A 377 -7.61 -6.53 6.78
N LEU A 378 -7.95 -7.74 6.30
CA LEU A 378 -7.62 -8.17 4.95
C LEU A 378 -8.24 -7.27 3.88
N ARG A 379 -9.40 -6.67 4.15
CA ARG A 379 -10.07 -5.70 3.26
C ARG A 379 -9.36 -4.36 3.21
N TYR A 380 -8.94 -3.82 4.36
CA TYR A 380 -8.28 -2.50 4.39
C TYR A 380 -6.84 -2.55 3.94
N TYR A 381 -6.06 -3.52 4.44
CA TYR A 381 -4.60 -3.53 4.26
C TYR A 381 -4.13 -4.50 3.18
N GLU A 382 -5.03 -5.34 2.65
CA GLU A 382 -4.77 -6.28 1.56
C GLU A 382 -3.51 -7.14 1.78
N CYS A 383 -3.16 -7.44 3.04
CA CYS A 383 -1.94 -8.17 3.40
C CYS A 383 -1.93 -9.65 2.99
N HIS A 384 -3.06 -10.14 2.46
CA HIS A 384 -3.18 -11.44 1.82
C HIS A 384 -2.83 -11.41 0.31
N LEU A 385 -2.77 -10.21 -0.28
CA LEU A 385 -2.35 -9.97 -1.64
C LEU A 385 -0.85 -9.64 -1.69
N TYR A 386 -0.24 -9.93 -2.84
CA TYR A 386 1.16 -9.63 -3.12
C TYR A 386 1.27 -8.88 -4.44
N SER A 387 1.90 -7.72 -4.39
CA SER A 387 2.22 -6.94 -5.57
C SER A 387 3.69 -6.58 -5.61
N ASN A 388 4.23 -6.45 -6.83
CA ASN A 388 5.56 -5.86 -7.02
C ASN A 388 5.51 -4.32 -7.11
N TYR A 389 4.31 -3.73 -7.20
CA TYR A 389 4.10 -2.32 -7.49
C TYR A 389 3.21 -1.61 -6.44
N SER A 390 2.13 -2.25 -5.97
CA SER A 390 1.20 -1.94 -4.84
C SER A 390 0.03 -2.94 -4.91
N PRO A 391 -0.45 -3.63 -3.84
CA PRO A 391 -0.44 -3.28 -2.42
C PRO A 391 -0.02 -4.42 -1.46
N GLY A 392 -0.03 -4.10 -0.17
CA GLY A 392 0.20 -5.00 0.97
C GLY A 392 1.16 -4.37 1.97
N VAL A 393 1.54 -5.12 2.99
CA VAL A 393 2.55 -4.69 3.95
C VAL A 393 3.93 -4.62 3.27
N ASN A 394 4.75 -3.61 3.59
CA ASN A 394 6.08 -3.45 2.98
C ASN A 394 7.06 -4.53 3.45
N TRP A 395 7.10 -5.66 2.74
CA TRP A 395 7.90 -6.84 3.09
C TRP A 395 9.42 -6.63 3.07
N LEU A 396 9.88 -5.45 2.64
CA LEU A 396 11.29 -5.04 2.76
C LEU A 396 11.63 -4.56 4.17
N PHE A 397 10.63 -4.28 5.01
CA PHE A 397 10.84 -4.00 6.43
C PHE A 397 11.04 -5.31 7.17
N GLN A 398 11.95 -5.32 8.14
CA GLN A 398 12.29 -6.51 8.92
C GLN A 398 11.06 -7.13 9.57
N GLU A 399 10.20 -6.28 10.16
CA GLU A 399 8.95 -6.69 10.80
C GLU A 399 7.96 -7.38 9.86
N PHE A 400 8.13 -7.24 8.54
CA PHE A 400 7.17 -7.69 7.54
C PHE A 400 7.76 -8.67 6.52
N THR A 401 8.99 -9.16 6.74
CA THR A 401 9.65 -10.12 5.84
C THR A 401 8.85 -11.43 5.67
N ALA A 402 7.95 -11.74 6.60
CA ALA A 402 7.02 -12.86 6.53
C ALA A 402 6.03 -12.74 5.37
N PHE A 403 5.84 -11.55 4.78
CA PHE A 403 4.93 -11.33 3.66
C PHE A 403 5.62 -11.44 2.29
N GLU A 404 6.95 -11.59 2.26
CA GLU A 404 7.69 -11.71 1.00
C GLU A 404 7.13 -12.83 0.11
N ARG A 405 7.15 -12.63 -1.21
CA ARG A 405 6.79 -13.65 -2.21
C ARG A 405 5.42 -14.31 -1.95
N ALA A 406 4.42 -13.50 -1.63
CA ALA A 406 3.02 -13.90 -1.44
C ALA A 406 2.74 -14.86 -0.28
N LYS A 407 3.62 -14.91 0.73
CA LYS A 407 3.37 -15.69 1.96
C LYS A 407 2.14 -15.20 2.74
N GLY A 408 1.77 -13.92 2.61
CA GLY A 408 0.53 -13.36 3.18
C GLY A 408 -0.74 -14.09 2.75
N GLY A 409 -0.75 -14.72 1.56
CA GLY A 409 -1.86 -15.56 1.11
C GLY A 409 -2.14 -16.77 2.02
N GLY A 410 -1.21 -17.11 2.92
CA GLY A 410 -1.42 -18.11 3.95
C GLY A 410 -2.38 -17.70 5.07
N LEU A 411 -2.70 -16.41 5.23
CA LEU A 411 -3.75 -15.93 6.14
C LEU A 411 -5.14 -16.43 5.72
N LEU A 412 -5.31 -16.76 4.44
CA LEU A 412 -6.56 -17.30 3.91
C LEU A 412 -6.88 -18.71 4.45
N ASP A 413 -5.91 -19.41 5.05
CA ASP A 413 -6.11 -20.72 5.68
C ASP A 413 -7.13 -20.66 6.83
N PHE A 414 -7.22 -19.55 7.56
CA PHE A 414 -8.25 -19.34 8.58
C PHE A 414 -9.68 -19.33 8.00
N PHE A 415 -9.82 -18.94 6.74
CA PHE A 415 -11.11 -18.76 6.07
C PHE A 415 -11.59 -19.99 5.29
N ILE A 416 -10.89 -21.14 5.36
CA ILE A 416 -11.25 -22.34 4.58
C ILE A 416 -12.69 -22.78 4.82
N TYR A 417 -13.23 -22.65 6.04
CA TYR A 417 -14.63 -23.00 6.33
C TYR A 417 -15.63 -21.86 6.08
N ALA A 418 -15.17 -20.62 5.90
CA ALA A 418 -16.02 -19.44 5.70
C ALA A 418 -15.40 -18.45 4.69
N PRO A 419 -15.09 -18.87 3.45
CA PRO A 419 -14.40 -18.03 2.47
C PRO A 419 -15.24 -16.81 2.07
N GLU A 420 -16.57 -16.89 2.16
CA GLU A 420 -17.49 -15.80 1.85
C GLU A 420 -17.32 -14.53 2.69
N ARG A 421 -16.57 -14.60 3.80
CA ARG A 421 -16.21 -13.41 4.60
C ARG A 421 -15.22 -12.48 3.87
N ILE A 422 -14.51 -13.01 2.87
CA ILE A 422 -13.62 -12.24 2.01
C ILE A 422 -14.35 -12.00 0.67
N PRO A 423 -14.64 -10.74 0.28
CA PRO A 423 -15.49 -10.44 -0.88
C PRO A 423 -15.05 -11.14 -2.17
N VAL A 424 -13.76 -11.09 -2.52
CA VAL A 424 -13.24 -11.76 -3.72
C VAL A 424 -13.46 -13.28 -3.69
N LEU A 425 -13.31 -13.92 -2.53
CA LEU A 425 -13.53 -15.36 -2.40
C LEU A 425 -15.02 -15.71 -2.46
N ALA A 426 -15.89 -14.84 -1.92
CA ALA A 426 -17.34 -14.97 -2.05
C ALA A 426 -17.76 -14.96 -3.54
N GLU A 427 -17.22 -14.02 -4.31
CA GLU A 427 -17.49 -13.90 -5.75
C GLU A 427 -16.94 -15.09 -6.53
N MET A 428 -15.70 -15.50 -6.27
CA MET A 428 -15.09 -16.70 -6.90
C MET A 428 -15.93 -17.95 -6.65
N LYS A 429 -16.35 -18.18 -5.40
CA LYS A 429 -17.13 -19.35 -4.98
C LYS A 429 -18.53 -19.37 -5.60
N SER A 430 -19.26 -18.26 -5.52
CA SER A 430 -20.65 -18.15 -5.98
C SER A 430 -20.79 -18.18 -7.50
N GLY A 431 -19.87 -17.55 -8.21
CA GLY A 431 -19.91 -17.43 -9.66
C GLY A 431 -19.08 -18.46 -10.43
N GLU A 432 -18.30 -19.29 -9.73
CA GLU A 432 -17.33 -20.20 -10.34
C GLU A 432 -16.37 -19.51 -11.32
N TYR A 433 -15.89 -18.33 -10.89
CA TYR A 433 -14.95 -17.48 -11.61
C TYR A 433 -13.58 -17.50 -10.94
N PHE A 434 -12.55 -17.15 -11.70
CA PHE A 434 -11.27 -16.71 -11.15
C PHE A 434 -11.09 -15.22 -11.40
N VAL A 435 -10.18 -14.62 -10.64
CA VAL A 435 -9.89 -13.19 -10.70
C VAL A 435 -8.49 -12.94 -11.24
N VAL A 436 -8.33 -11.84 -11.96
CA VAL A 436 -7.03 -11.38 -12.48
C VAL A 436 -6.90 -9.89 -12.20
N GLY A 437 -5.69 -9.44 -11.89
CA GLY A 437 -5.40 -8.01 -11.75
C GLY A 437 -5.51 -7.27 -13.08
N LEU A 438 -5.41 -5.94 -13.06
CA LEU A 438 -5.47 -5.12 -14.27
C LEU A 438 -4.05 -4.93 -14.83
N SER A 439 -3.86 -5.34 -16.08
CA SER A 439 -2.61 -5.11 -16.83
C SER A 439 -2.37 -3.61 -17.02
N SER A 440 -3.47 -2.86 -17.26
CA SER A 440 -3.45 -1.40 -17.22
C SER A 440 -3.11 -0.90 -15.81
N GLY A 441 -2.14 0.01 -15.71
CA GLY A 441 -1.72 0.57 -14.42
C GLY A 441 -0.84 -0.34 -13.57
N ALA A 442 -0.36 -1.48 -14.09
CA ALA A 442 0.52 -2.43 -13.39
C ALA A 442 -0.07 -2.99 -12.07
N ILE A 443 -1.39 -3.22 -12.05
CA ILE A 443 -2.11 -3.73 -10.88
C ILE A 443 -2.03 -5.27 -10.86
N ASP A 444 -0.91 -5.79 -10.38
CA ASP A 444 -0.57 -7.23 -10.45
C ASP A 444 -0.97 -8.05 -9.20
N ALA A 445 -1.54 -7.41 -8.18
CA ALA A 445 -1.81 -7.98 -6.86
C ALA A 445 -2.60 -9.30 -6.89
N TYR A 446 -3.76 -9.27 -7.56
CA TYR A 446 -4.62 -10.45 -7.72
C TYR A 446 -3.97 -11.52 -8.60
N SER A 447 -3.26 -11.12 -9.65
CA SER A 447 -2.58 -12.07 -10.55
C SER A 447 -1.51 -12.88 -9.82
N ASN A 448 -0.72 -12.23 -8.96
CA ASN A 448 0.32 -12.91 -8.17
C ASN A 448 -0.27 -13.75 -7.03
N SER A 449 -1.44 -13.37 -6.52
CA SER A 449 -2.08 -13.99 -5.33
C SER A 449 -3.11 -15.05 -5.68
N LEU A 450 -3.51 -15.12 -6.96
CA LEU A 450 -4.52 -16.04 -7.47
C LEU A 450 -4.31 -17.50 -7.04
N PRO A 451 -3.09 -18.08 -7.04
CA PRO A 451 -2.91 -19.46 -6.58
C PRO A 451 -3.39 -19.71 -5.15
N PHE A 452 -3.29 -18.72 -4.26
CA PHE A 452 -3.69 -18.83 -2.86
C PHE A 452 -5.20 -18.61 -2.68
N LEU A 453 -5.77 -17.65 -3.42
CA LEU A 453 -7.22 -17.44 -3.48
C LEU A 453 -7.93 -18.70 -4.00
N TYR A 454 -7.46 -19.24 -5.13
CA TYR A 454 -7.97 -20.46 -5.74
C TYR A 454 -7.88 -21.65 -4.79
N ARG A 455 -6.70 -21.85 -4.17
CA ARG A 455 -6.49 -22.90 -3.17
C ARG A 455 -7.53 -22.85 -2.05
N THR A 456 -7.85 -21.66 -1.53
CA THR A 456 -8.80 -21.51 -0.42
C THR A 456 -10.21 -21.93 -0.83
N VAL A 457 -10.66 -21.54 -2.03
CA VAL A 457 -11.96 -21.96 -2.58
C VAL A 457 -11.97 -23.46 -2.86
N THR A 458 -10.90 -24.03 -3.44
CA THR A 458 -10.79 -25.47 -3.68
C THR A 458 -10.88 -26.27 -2.38
N LEU A 459 -10.14 -25.86 -1.33
CA LEU A 459 -10.20 -26.51 -0.02
C LEU A 459 -11.59 -26.41 0.58
N ASN A 460 -12.24 -25.22 0.55
CA ASN A 460 -13.62 -25.06 1.01
C ASN A 460 -14.57 -26.03 0.28
N ALA A 461 -14.48 -26.10 -1.05
CA ALA A 461 -15.37 -26.94 -1.85
C ALA A 461 -15.22 -28.43 -1.49
N VAL A 462 -13.99 -28.89 -1.23
CA VAL A 462 -13.72 -30.28 -0.83
C VAL A 462 -14.23 -30.56 0.57
N VAL A 463 -13.87 -29.75 1.57
CA VAL A 463 -14.22 -30.02 2.99
C VAL A 463 -15.72 -29.87 3.28
N THR A 464 -16.44 -29.14 2.42
CA THR A 464 -17.91 -28.99 2.52
C THR A 464 -18.68 -29.98 1.63
N GLY A 465 -18.00 -30.82 0.86
CA GLY A 465 -18.65 -31.77 -0.05
C GLY A 465 -19.41 -31.09 -1.20
N SER A 466 -18.97 -29.91 -1.63
CA SER A 466 -19.59 -29.17 -2.73
C SER A 466 -19.56 -29.99 -4.02
N LYS A 467 -20.66 -29.96 -4.78
CA LYS A 467 -20.75 -30.56 -6.13
C LYS A 467 -19.71 -29.98 -7.10
N SER A 468 -19.28 -28.73 -6.88
CA SER A 468 -18.26 -28.07 -7.70
C SER A 468 -16.82 -28.44 -7.32
N ALA A 469 -16.60 -29.26 -6.28
CA ALA A 469 -15.25 -29.60 -5.82
C ALA A 469 -14.37 -30.18 -6.93
N LYS A 470 -14.92 -31.06 -7.78
CA LYS A 470 -14.19 -31.61 -8.94
C LYS A 470 -13.72 -30.51 -9.89
N LYS A 471 -14.61 -29.57 -10.22
CA LYS A 471 -14.31 -28.43 -11.08
C LYS A 471 -13.19 -27.56 -10.52
N TRP A 472 -13.14 -27.34 -9.21
CA TRP A 472 -12.05 -26.60 -8.54
C TRP A 472 -10.74 -27.40 -8.40
N MET A 473 -10.79 -28.73 -8.38
CA MET A 473 -9.58 -29.57 -8.39
C MET A 473 -8.93 -29.66 -9.77
N ASP A 474 -9.73 -29.51 -10.83
CA ASP A 474 -9.27 -29.49 -12.21
C ASP A 474 -8.80 -28.07 -12.58
N LEU A 475 -7.53 -27.91 -12.98
CA LEU A 475 -7.01 -26.60 -13.37
C LEU A 475 -7.61 -26.13 -14.70
N PRO A 476 -8.18 -24.91 -14.79
CA PRO A 476 -8.65 -24.37 -16.04
C PRO A 476 -7.53 -24.30 -17.10
N LEU A 477 -7.86 -24.62 -18.36
CA LEU A 477 -6.87 -24.77 -19.45
C LEU A 477 -6.08 -23.48 -19.71
N HIS A 478 -6.72 -22.32 -19.57
CA HIS A 478 -6.05 -21.03 -19.79
C HIS A 478 -5.03 -20.71 -18.68
N ILE A 479 -5.26 -21.13 -17.43
CA ILE A 479 -4.25 -21.02 -16.35
C ILE A 479 -3.03 -21.86 -16.71
N GLN A 480 -3.24 -23.05 -17.28
CA GLN A 480 -2.15 -23.92 -17.74
C GLN A 480 -1.31 -23.29 -18.86
N LYS A 481 -1.89 -22.39 -19.64
CA LYS A 481 -1.25 -21.65 -20.73
C LYS A 481 -0.73 -20.27 -20.30
N SER A 482 -0.98 -19.85 -19.06
CA SER A 482 -0.60 -18.52 -18.57
C SER A 482 0.88 -18.44 -18.19
N ASN A 483 1.44 -17.23 -18.23
CA ASN A 483 2.80 -16.96 -17.76
C ASN A 483 3.01 -17.26 -16.26
N PHE A 484 1.93 -17.28 -15.48
CA PHE A 484 1.94 -17.55 -14.04
C PHE A 484 1.80 -19.05 -13.70
N TYR A 485 1.65 -19.91 -14.71
CA TYR A 485 1.36 -21.33 -14.53
C TYR A 485 2.36 -22.05 -13.61
N LYS A 486 3.66 -21.73 -13.69
CA LYS A 486 4.69 -22.42 -12.88
C LYS A 486 4.44 -22.29 -11.38
N GLN A 487 4.16 -21.07 -10.92
CA GLN A 487 3.85 -20.80 -9.50
C GLN A 487 2.51 -21.42 -9.13
N PHE A 488 1.49 -21.22 -9.98
CA PHE A 488 0.16 -21.77 -9.77
C PHE A 488 0.19 -23.29 -9.59
N LYS A 489 0.84 -24.00 -10.52
CA LYS A 489 0.98 -25.46 -10.51
C LYS A 489 1.64 -25.97 -9.24
N ALA A 490 2.64 -25.25 -8.73
CA ALA A 490 3.34 -25.63 -7.52
C ALA A 490 2.44 -25.56 -6.28
N VAL A 491 1.68 -24.46 -6.12
CA VAL A 491 0.68 -24.31 -5.05
C VAL A 491 -0.44 -25.34 -5.21
N HIS A 492 -1.00 -25.49 -6.41
CA HIS A 492 -2.09 -26.43 -6.69
C HIS A 492 -1.72 -27.89 -6.41
N LYS A 493 -0.52 -28.33 -6.82
CA LYS A 493 -0.04 -29.69 -6.52
C LYS A 493 0.04 -29.94 -5.02
N HIS A 494 0.46 -28.94 -4.24
CA HIS A 494 0.46 -29.03 -2.78
C HIS A 494 -0.97 -29.12 -2.24
N THR A 495 -1.90 -28.29 -2.73
CA THR A 495 -3.32 -28.34 -2.39
C THR A 495 -3.92 -29.74 -2.61
N LEU A 496 -3.67 -30.37 -3.76
CA LEU A 496 -4.16 -31.72 -4.04
C LEU A 496 -3.55 -32.78 -3.12
N LYS A 497 -2.31 -32.59 -2.66
CA LYS A 497 -1.70 -33.48 -1.66
C LYS A 497 -2.35 -33.30 -0.29
N LEU A 498 -2.66 -32.06 0.11
CA LEU A 498 -3.37 -31.74 1.34
C LEU A 498 -4.75 -32.40 1.36
N ILE A 499 -5.51 -32.30 0.26
CA ILE A 499 -6.84 -32.90 0.12
C ILE A 499 -6.84 -34.42 0.36
N LYS A 500 -5.80 -35.14 -0.09
CA LYS A 500 -5.70 -36.59 0.14
C LYS A 500 -5.45 -36.98 1.61
N GLN A 501 -5.09 -36.01 2.44
CA GLN A 501 -4.73 -36.18 3.85
C GLN A 501 -5.72 -35.47 4.78
N TRP A 502 -6.72 -34.81 4.20
CA TRP A 502 -7.85 -34.20 4.87
C TRP A 502 -9.00 -35.20 4.91
#